data_AF-A0A2V7GQR2-F1
#
_entry.id   AF-A0A2V7GQR2-F1
#
_cell.length_a   1.000
_cell.length_b   1.000
_cell.length_c   1.000
_cell.angle_alpha   90.00
_cell.angle_beta   90.00
_cell.angle_gamma   90.00
#
_symmetry.space_group_name_H-M   'P 1'
#
loop_
_entity.id
_entity.type
_entity.pdbx_description
1 polymer ?
#
loop_
_entity_poly.entity_id
_entity_poly.type
_entity_poly.pdbx_seq_one_letter_code
_entity_poly.pdbx_strand_id
1 'polypeptide(L)'
;MSKAAFWSLWCFVFVLPWDKFIVIPVLGSIPRLVGLVALAVGVLYVLARRQVRPLSWFHVFALLFVLWAGVSGFWSIDPEATRVLFLTYLQLIVLVWLIWEIAWSPERQRALLQAFVLGVSFAAVVTVHRYLSHVAIVDEATRFTALSFNVNELGMTLVLGLPMAWYLSFSQPHHRFAWMWRLYIPLGVTAILLTASRGAFLAALVALAIIPWTLGRLRMRTKVALYVFCAGTLFAASQFVPESSWERIETIRSDMDAGYFGGRGAIWKAGLEVAQEHPLVGVGAGAYGAAVEPTLYFAWSSHSVPLAILVDNGIVGLLLLLGAVAAVATPVRHLPPLQRRFSIVLLLAVAVASLSGEWEDRKAFWFVFGVLAAQVLYRPAEKRVSPTVPVRVRP
;
A
#
# COMPACT_ATOMS: atom_id res chain seq x y z
N MET A 1 -24.61 -12.94 -9.64
CA MET A 1 -23.14 -13.17 -9.64
C MET A 1 -22.32 -11.90 -9.41
N SER A 2 -22.54 -10.78 -10.11
CA SER A 2 -21.73 -9.55 -9.95
C SER A 2 -21.66 -8.99 -8.51
N LYS A 3 -22.79 -8.99 -7.78
CA LYS A 3 -22.82 -8.57 -6.36
C LYS A 3 -22.02 -9.52 -5.46
N ALA A 4 -22.12 -10.83 -5.69
CA ALA A 4 -21.39 -11.83 -4.92
C ALA A 4 -19.87 -11.69 -5.11
N ALA A 5 -19.41 -11.57 -6.37
CA ALA A 5 -17.99 -11.33 -6.68
C ALA A 5 -17.46 -10.01 -6.10
N PHE A 6 -18.29 -8.97 -6.10
CA PHE A 6 -17.91 -7.71 -5.46
C PHE A 6 -17.79 -7.85 -3.93
N TRP A 7 -18.76 -8.45 -3.26
CA TRP A 7 -18.71 -8.61 -1.81
C TRP A 7 -17.63 -9.59 -1.35
N SER A 8 -17.32 -10.63 -2.12
CA SER A 8 -16.18 -11.51 -1.82
C SER A 8 -14.85 -10.75 -1.94
N LEU A 9 -14.67 -9.93 -2.99
CA LEU A 9 -13.50 -9.06 -3.12
C LEU A 9 -13.45 -8.01 -1.99
N TRP A 10 -14.59 -7.44 -1.61
CA TRP A 10 -14.69 -6.50 -0.50
C TRP A 10 -14.24 -7.14 0.82
N CYS A 11 -14.72 -8.35 1.13
CA CYS A 11 -14.29 -9.11 2.30
C CYS A 11 -12.80 -9.39 2.27
N PHE A 12 -12.24 -9.73 1.09
CA PHE A 12 -10.81 -9.94 0.95
C PHE A 12 -10.00 -8.67 1.23
N VAL A 13 -10.40 -7.53 0.67
CA VAL A 13 -9.73 -6.24 0.93
C VAL A 13 -9.84 -5.82 2.39
N PHE A 14 -10.94 -6.15 3.07
CA PHE A 14 -11.10 -5.90 4.50
C PHE A 14 -10.11 -6.69 5.36
N VAL A 15 -9.86 -7.96 5.04
CA VAL A 15 -8.91 -8.81 5.78
C VAL A 15 -7.47 -8.68 5.27
N LEU A 16 -7.23 -7.93 4.20
CA LEU A 16 -5.91 -7.77 3.59
C LEU A 16 -4.88 -7.20 4.58
N PRO A 17 -5.19 -6.19 5.42
CA PRO A 17 -4.26 -5.71 6.45
C PRO A 17 -4.00 -6.73 7.57
N TRP A 18 -4.59 -7.93 7.50
CA TRP A 18 -4.50 -8.98 8.52
C TRP A 18 -3.71 -10.19 8.05
N ASP A 19 -2.90 -10.07 7.00
CA ASP A 19 -2.31 -11.17 6.21
C ASP A 19 -1.77 -12.37 7.05
N LYS A 20 -1.19 -12.12 8.23
CA LYS A 20 -0.62 -13.13 9.15
C LYS A 20 -1.47 -13.41 10.42
N PHE A 21 -2.73 -12.96 10.46
CA PHE A 21 -3.64 -13.17 11.59
C PHE A 21 -4.17 -14.60 11.66
N ILE A 22 -3.90 -15.27 12.80
CA ILE A 22 -4.37 -16.60 13.19
C ILE A 22 -4.12 -17.65 12.10
N VAL A 23 -3.03 -18.40 12.25
CA VAL A 23 -2.75 -19.56 11.40
C VAL A 23 -3.51 -20.75 11.97
N ILE A 24 -4.58 -21.17 11.29
CA ILE A 24 -5.34 -22.36 11.67
C ILE A 24 -4.59 -23.57 11.12
N PRO A 25 -4.28 -24.59 11.95
CA PRO A 25 -3.72 -25.85 11.45
C PRO A 25 -4.62 -26.41 10.34
N VAL A 26 -4.04 -26.82 9.21
CA VAL A 26 -4.71 -27.31 7.98
C VAL A 26 -5.31 -26.23 7.06
N LEU A 27 -5.99 -25.22 7.58
CA LEU A 27 -6.72 -24.24 6.75
C LEU A 27 -5.90 -22.98 6.36
N GLY A 28 -4.75 -22.77 7.01
CA GLY A 28 -3.92 -21.58 6.79
C GLY A 28 -4.48 -20.33 7.47
N SER A 29 -4.09 -19.13 6.98
CA SER A 29 -4.56 -17.86 7.56
C SER A 29 -5.94 -17.46 7.05
N ILE A 30 -6.71 -16.72 7.88
CA ILE A 30 -8.04 -16.20 7.49
C ILE A 30 -7.99 -15.44 6.15
N PRO A 31 -7.03 -14.52 5.91
CA PRO A 31 -6.93 -13.82 4.64
C PRO A 31 -6.70 -14.73 3.43
N ARG A 32 -5.99 -15.86 3.61
CA ARG A 32 -5.79 -16.83 2.54
C ARG A 32 -7.11 -17.50 2.12
N LEU A 33 -7.92 -17.93 3.09
CA LEU A 33 -9.23 -18.53 2.81
C LEU A 33 -10.17 -17.54 2.12
N VAL A 34 -10.27 -16.32 2.66
CA VAL A 34 -11.11 -15.26 2.07
C VAL A 34 -10.61 -14.91 0.67
N GLY A 35 -9.29 -14.88 0.45
CA GLY A 35 -8.67 -14.66 -0.86
C GLY A 35 -8.99 -15.75 -1.87
N LEU A 36 -8.93 -17.03 -1.48
CA LEU A 36 -9.31 -18.16 -2.35
C LEU A 36 -10.79 -18.09 -2.75
N VAL A 37 -11.68 -17.75 -1.81
CA VAL A 37 -13.11 -17.56 -2.11
C VAL A 37 -13.30 -16.37 -3.05
N ALA A 38 -12.64 -15.23 -2.80
CA ALA A 38 -12.72 -14.06 -3.67
C ALA A 38 -12.20 -14.36 -5.08
N LEU A 39 -11.13 -15.15 -5.20
CA LEU A 39 -10.60 -15.63 -6.46
C LEU A 39 -11.59 -16.52 -7.20
N ALA A 40 -12.10 -17.57 -6.55
CA ALA A 40 -13.02 -18.51 -7.16
C ALA A 40 -14.30 -17.81 -7.64
N VAL A 41 -14.95 -17.02 -6.78
CA VAL A 41 -16.17 -16.29 -7.13
C VAL A 41 -15.90 -15.22 -8.18
N GLY A 42 -14.75 -14.54 -8.11
CA GLY A 42 -14.32 -13.54 -9.08
C GLY A 42 -14.09 -14.11 -10.48
N VAL A 43 -13.34 -15.22 -10.58
CA VAL A 43 -13.08 -15.93 -11.84
C VAL A 43 -14.38 -16.45 -12.43
N LEU A 44 -15.23 -17.12 -11.63
CA LEU A 44 -16.54 -17.60 -12.09
C LEU A 44 -17.40 -16.45 -12.63
N TYR A 45 -17.37 -15.28 -11.98
CA TYR A 45 -18.08 -14.11 -12.47
C TYR A 45 -17.54 -13.61 -13.82
N VAL A 46 -16.22 -13.53 -13.99
CA VAL A 46 -15.61 -13.09 -15.26
C VAL A 46 -15.91 -14.08 -16.38
N LEU A 47 -15.79 -15.39 -16.12
CA LEU A 47 -16.13 -16.46 -17.07
C LEU A 47 -17.62 -16.40 -17.46
N ALA A 48 -18.52 -16.22 -16.48
CA ALA A 48 -19.95 -16.08 -16.74
C ALA A 48 -20.29 -14.83 -17.56
N ARG A 49 -19.55 -13.73 -17.36
CA ARG A 49 -19.71 -12.48 -18.12
C ARG A 49 -19.21 -12.60 -19.57
N ARG A 50 -18.26 -13.50 -19.85
CA ARG A 50 -17.62 -13.71 -21.17
C ARG A 50 -17.01 -12.45 -21.79
N GLN A 51 -16.73 -11.44 -20.97
CA GLN A 51 -16.14 -10.18 -21.38
C GLN A 51 -15.11 -9.76 -20.34
N VAL A 52 -13.91 -9.41 -20.81
CA VAL A 52 -12.85 -8.81 -20.01
C VAL A 52 -12.65 -7.37 -20.45
N ARG A 53 -12.33 -6.50 -19.50
CA ARG A 53 -11.98 -5.11 -19.78
C ARG A 53 -10.60 -5.06 -20.45
N PRO A 54 -10.39 -4.18 -21.43
CA PRO A 54 -9.07 -4.03 -22.04
C PRO A 54 -8.04 -3.66 -20.97
N LEU A 55 -6.88 -4.31 -20.99
CA LEU A 55 -5.82 -4.04 -20.02
C LEU A 55 -5.27 -2.63 -20.23
N SER A 56 -5.00 -1.93 -19.11
CA SER A 56 -4.27 -0.65 -19.16
C SER A 56 -2.76 -0.88 -19.21
N TRP A 57 -2.00 0.16 -19.57
CA TRP A 57 -0.53 0.11 -19.55
C TRP A 57 0.06 -0.32 -18.21
N PHE A 58 -0.61 -0.01 -17.08
CA PHE A 58 -0.21 -0.50 -15.77
C PHE A 58 -0.19 -2.03 -15.72
N HIS A 59 -1.24 -2.68 -16.22
CA HIS A 59 -1.33 -4.15 -16.23
C HIS A 59 -0.27 -4.76 -17.14
N VAL A 60 0.04 -4.12 -18.27
CA VAL A 60 1.09 -4.57 -19.19
C VAL A 60 2.45 -4.54 -18.51
N PHE A 61 2.86 -3.40 -17.94
CA PHE A 61 4.15 -3.30 -17.25
C PHE A 61 4.22 -4.21 -16.01
N ALA A 62 3.13 -4.30 -15.25
CA ALA A 62 3.04 -5.21 -14.11
C ALA A 62 3.20 -6.67 -14.54
N LEU A 63 2.52 -7.11 -15.60
CA LEU A 63 2.65 -8.47 -16.11
C LEU A 63 4.08 -8.74 -16.62
N LEU A 64 4.67 -7.80 -17.35
CA LEU A 64 6.06 -7.92 -17.81
C LEU A 64 7.04 -8.02 -16.64
N PHE A 65 6.84 -7.24 -15.58
CA PHE A 65 7.63 -7.32 -14.35
C PHE A 65 7.53 -8.71 -13.71
N VAL A 66 6.31 -9.26 -13.57
CA VAL A 66 6.11 -10.60 -12.98
C VAL A 66 6.72 -11.70 -13.87
N LEU A 67 6.56 -11.60 -15.19
CA LEU A 67 7.18 -12.54 -16.13
C LEU A 67 8.71 -12.46 -16.07
N TRP A 68 9.26 -11.25 -15.98
CA TRP A 68 10.71 -11.03 -15.82
C TRP A 68 11.23 -11.67 -14.53
N ALA A 69 10.53 -11.50 -13.41
CA ALA A 69 10.85 -12.18 -12.16
C ALA A 69 10.82 -13.72 -12.30
N GLY A 70 9.87 -14.28 -13.05
CA GLY A 70 9.84 -15.71 -13.36
C GLY A 70 11.00 -16.17 -14.24
N VAL A 71 11.33 -15.40 -15.28
CA VAL A 71 12.47 -15.66 -16.18
C VAL A 71 13.79 -15.60 -15.42
N SER A 72 13.90 -14.76 -14.38
CA SER A 72 15.10 -14.70 -13.53
C SER A 72 15.45 -16.01 -12.82
N GLY A 73 14.49 -16.94 -12.71
CA GLY A 73 14.73 -18.29 -12.19
C GLY A 73 15.78 -19.09 -12.98
N PHE A 74 16.07 -18.73 -14.23
CA PHE A 74 17.11 -19.40 -15.03
C PHE A 74 18.55 -19.06 -14.61
N TRP A 75 18.77 -17.93 -13.93
CA TRP A 75 20.09 -17.50 -13.44
C TRP A 75 20.10 -17.19 -11.95
N SER A 76 19.03 -17.53 -11.23
CA SER A 76 18.90 -17.20 -9.82
C SER A 76 19.95 -17.91 -8.97
N ILE A 77 20.60 -17.16 -8.09
CA ILE A 77 21.49 -17.71 -7.06
C ILE A 77 20.73 -18.39 -5.92
N ASP A 78 19.43 -18.10 -5.78
CA ASP A 78 18.48 -18.79 -4.90
C ASP A 78 17.18 -19.14 -5.65
N PRO A 79 17.18 -20.25 -6.42
CA PRO A 79 16.01 -20.66 -7.21
C PRO A 79 14.76 -20.95 -6.37
N GLU A 80 14.91 -21.32 -5.10
CA GLU A 80 13.79 -21.58 -4.21
C GLU A 80 13.09 -20.28 -3.82
N ALA A 81 13.85 -19.28 -3.35
CA ALA A 81 13.33 -17.96 -3.05
C ALA A 81 12.67 -17.32 -4.29
N THR A 82 13.31 -17.45 -5.46
CA THR A 82 12.74 -16.98 -6.73
C THR A 82 11.44 -17.65 -7.09
N ARG A 83 11.32 -18.96 -6.91
CA ARG A 83 10.05 -19.66 -7.15
C ARG A 83 8.95 -19.15 -6.21
N VAL A 84 9.27 -19.00 -4.92
CA VAL A 84 8.30 -18.52 -3.91
C VAL A 84 7.84 -17.09 -4.23
N LEU A 85 8.77 -16.19 -4.56
CA LEU A 85 8.44 -14.80 -4.88
C LEU A 85 7.67 -14.70 -6.20
N PHE A 86 8.06 -15.44 -7.24
CA PHE A 86 7.34 -15.48 -8.50
C PHE A 86 5.88 -15.95 -8.32
N LEU A 87 5.66 -17.03 -7.56
CA LEU A 87 4.31 -17.51 -7.23
C LEU A 87 3.51 -16.46 -6.45
N THR A 88 4.18 -15.70 -5.58
CA THR A 88 3.56 -14.59 -4.85
C THR A 88 3.16 -13.47 -5.81
N TYR A 89 4.04 -13.03 -6.70
CA TYR A 89 3.74 -12.04 -7.73
C TYR A 89 2.62 -12.46 -8.68
N LEU A 90 2.52 -13.75 -9.05
CA LEU A 90 1.38 -14.28 -9.81
C LEU A 90 0.05 -14.12 -9.05
N GLN A 91 0.04 -14.30 -7.73
CA GLN A 91 -1.17 -14.06 -6.93
C GLN A 91 -1.53 -12.56 -6.90
N LEU A 92 -0.52 -11.69 -6.85
CA LEU A 92 -0.69 -10.24 -6.80
C LEU A 92 -1.21 -9.65 -8.11
N ILE A 93 -0.75 -10.15 -9.27
CA ILE A 93 -1.29 -9.73 -10.57
C ILE A 93 -2.75 -10.16 -10.73
N VAL A 94 -3.10 -11.35 -10.22
CA VAL A 94 -4.49 -11.84 -10.19
C VAL A 94 -5.36 -10.94 -9.30
N LEU A 95 -4.87 -10.53 -8.13
CA LEU A 95 -5.58 -9.56 -7.27
C LEU A 95 -5.85 -8.24 -8.02
N VAL A 96 -4.83 -7.67 -8.66
CA VAL A 96 -4.98 -6.45 -9.46
C VAL A 96 -6.02 -6.64 -10.56
N TRP A 97 -5.96 -7.76 -11.27
CA TRP A 97 -6.92 -8.08 -12.34
C TRP A 97 -8.35 -8.23 -11.82
N LEU A 98 -8.55 -8.87 -10.66
CA LEU A 98 -9.88 -8.96 -10.03
C LEU A 98 -10.41 -7.58 -9.63
N ILE A 99 -9.57 -6.72 -9.05
CA ILE A 99 -9.94 -5.32 -8.75
C ILE A 99 -10.34 -4.61 -10.04
N TRP A 100 -9.57 -4.78 -11.12
CA TRP A 100 -9.84 -4.19 -12.42
C TRP A 100 -11.19 -4.62 -13.01
N GLU A 101 -11.50 -5.91 -12.99
CA GLU A 101 -12.74 -6.44 -13.56
C GLU A 101 -13.97 -6.13 -12.70
N ILE A 102 -13.82 -6.12 -11.37
CA ILE A 102 -14.94 -6.08 -10.44
C ILE A 102 -15.23 -4.65 -9.95
N ALA A 103 -14.21 -3.80 -9.77
CA ALA A 103 -14.33 -2.42 -9.27
C ALA A 103 -14.41 -1.38 -10.41
N TRP A 104 -15.33 -1.61 -11.35
CA TRP A 104 -15.51 -0.78 -12.53
C TRP A 104 -16.25 0.55 -12.29
N SER A 105 -16.96 0.69 -11.17
CA SER A 105 -17.72 1.90 -10.83
C SER A 105 -17.08 2.69 -9.68
N PRO A 106 -17.23 4.03 -9.64
CA PRO A 106 -16.74 4.85 -8.54
C PRO A 106 -17.24 4.40 -7.15
N GLU A 107 -18.48 3.91 -7.08
CA GLU A 107 -19.08 3.40 -5.84
C GLU A 107 -18.38 2.15 -5.35
N ARG A 108 -18.07 1.21 -6.27
CA ARG A 108 -17.33 -0.01 -5.94
C ARG A 108 -15.89 0.27 -5.53
N GLN A 109 -15.21 1.13 -6.26
CA GLN A 109 -13.84 1.55 -5.94
C GLN A 109 -13.79 2.18 -4.54
N ARG A 110 -14.74 3.07 -4.26
CA ARG A 110 -14.87 3.67 -2.94
C ARG A 110 -15.18 2.65 -1.86
N ALA A 111 -16.06 1.69 -2.11
CA ALA A 111 -16.37 0.64 -1.15
C ALA A 111 -15.15 -0.27 -0.88
N LEU A 112 -14.26 -0.50 -1.84
CA LEU A 112 -12.98 -1.17 -1.58
C LEU A 112 -12.05 -0.32 -0.70
N LEU A 113 -11.98 1.00 -0.90
CA LEU A 113 -11.26 1.88 0.03
C LEU A 113 -11.85 1.81 1.45
N GLN A 114 -13.18 1.74 1.57
CA GLN A 114 -13.86 1.55 2.86
C GLN A 114 -13.47 0.23 3.52
N ALA A 115 -13.47 -0.87 2.76
CA ALA A 115 -13.03 -2.17 3.25
C ALA A 115 -11.60 -2.10 3.80
N PHE A 116 -10.68 -1.51 3.03
CA PHE A 116 -9.29 -1.37 3.43
C PHE A 116 -9.14 -0.56 4.71
N VAL A 117 -9.80 0.61 4.80
CA VAL A 117 -9.77 1.47 6.00
C VAL A 117 -10.33 0.76 7.23
N LEU A 118 -11.41 -0.01 7.09
CA LEU A 118 -11.93 -0.83 8.20
C LEU A 118 -10.93 -1.92 8.62
N GLY A 119 -10.27 -2.54 7.64
CA GLY A 119 -9.21 -3.54 7.88
C GLY A 119 -8.04 -2.97 8.67
N VAL A 120 -7.49 -1.82 8.25
CA VAL A 120 -6.40 -1.16 8.99
C VAL A 120 -6.87 -0.58 10.32
N SER A 121 -8.15 -0.18 10.46
CA SER A 121 -8.71 0.21 11.75
C SER A 121 -8.68 -0.96 12.74
N PHE A 122 -9.06 -2.16 12.31
CA PHE A 122 -8.94 -3.36 13.14
C PHE A 122 -7.49 -3.65 13.53
N ALA A 123 -6.56 -3.60 12.57
CA ALA A 123 -5.14 -3.81 12.86
C ALA A 123 -4.59 -2.78 13.86
N ALA A 124 -5.00 -1.51 13.73
CA ALA A 124 -4.62 -0.45 14.66
C ALA A 124 -5.20 -0.68 16.07
N VAL A 125 -6.47 -1.06 16.19
CA VAL A 125 -7.08 -1.44 17.49
C VAL A 125 -6.33 -2.60 18.14
N VAL A 126 -6.00 -3.65 17.37
CA VAL A 126 -5.24 -4.80 17.90
C VAL A 126 -3.83 -4.38 18.34
N THR A 127 -3.20 -3.44 17.65
CA THR A 127 -1.87 -2.90 18.01
C THR A 127 -1.95 -2.16 19.35
N VAL A 128 -2.93 -1.27 19.50
CA VAL A 128 -3.19 -0.55 20.76
C VAL A 128 -3.56 -1.52 21.89
N HIS A 129 -4.40 -2.53 21.62
CA HIS A 129 -4.75 -3.54 22.62
C HIS A 129 -3.54 -4.34 23.10
N ARG A 130 -2.64 -4.75 22.18
CA ARG A 130 -1.40 -5.47 22.55
C ARG A 130 -0.48 -4.62 23.40
N TYR A 131 -0.38 -3.32 23.08
CA TYR A 131 0.32 -2.35 23.93
C TYR A 131 -0.28 -2.31 25.34
N LEU A 132 -1.59 -2.08 25.46
CA LEU A 132 -2.28 -2.00 26.76
C LEU A 132 -2.23 -3.31 27.56
N SER A 133 -2.08 -4.44 26.89
CA SER A 133 -1.97 -5.76 27.52
C SER A 133 -0.53 -6.14 27.88
N HIS A 134 0.45 -5.24 27.64
CA HIS A 134 1.88 -5.48 27.82
C HIS A 134 2.42 -6.72 27.08
N VAL A 135 1.77 -7.13 25.98
CA VAL A 135 2.21 -8.24 25.14
C VAL A 135 3.11 -7.69 24.04
N ALA A 136 4.37 -7.42 24.41
CA ALA A 136 5.42 -7.03 23.46
C ALA A 136 5.90 -8.22 22.62
N ILE A 137 6.60 -7.94 21.52
CA ILE A 137 7.31 -8.97 20.74
C ILE A 137 8.50 -9.46 21.57
N VAL A 138 8.68 -10.78 21.65
CA VAL A 138 9.63 -11.48 22.54
C VAL A 138 11.08 -11.00 22.41
N ASP A 139 11.48 -10.45 21.25
CA ASP A 139 12.86 -9.98 20.99
C ASP A 139 13.06 -8.45 20.97
N GLU A 140 12.00 -7.64 21.00
CA GLU A 140 12.09 -6.17 21.00
C GLU A 140 11.05 -5.60 21.97
N ALA A 141 11.41 -5.51 23.26
CA ALA A 141 10.54 -5.03 24.35
C ALA A 141 9.97 -3.60 24.16
N THR A 142 10.32 -2.91 23.07
CA THR A 142 10.02 -1.51 22.78
C THR A 142 9.10 -1.30 21.58
N ARG A 143 8.66 -2.37 20.89
CA ARG A 143 7.88 -2.26 19.65
C ARG A 143 6.64 -3.15 19.66
N PHE A 144 5.54 -2.57 19.18
CA PHE A 144 4.26 -3.26 19.11
C PHE A 144 3.87 -3.53 17.66
N THR A 145 3.55 -4.79 17.38
CA THR A 145 2.96 -5.24 16.12
C THR A 145 1.63 -5.92 16.41
N ALA A 146 0.81 -6.05 15.38
CA ALA A 146 -0.40 -6.84 15.39
C ALA A 146 -0.28 -7.99 14.40
N LEU A 147 -1.00 -9.08 14.69
CA LEU A 147 -1.28 -10.14 13.72
C LEU A 147 -0.02 -10.80 13.11
N SER A 148 1.07 -10.92 13.87
CA SER A 148 2.36 -11.52 13.45
C SER A 148 3.05 -10.83 12.26
N PHE A 149 2.73 -9.55 12.00
CA PHE A 149 3.44 -8.75 11.00
C PHE A 149 4.83 -8.36 11.47
N ASN A 150 5.75 -8.18 10.50
CA ASN A 150 6.91 -7.35 10.74
C ASN A 150 6.42 -5.93 11.08
N VAL A 151 6.97 -5.34 12.14
CA VAL A 151 6.55 -4.05 12.66
C VAL A 151 6.61 -2.93 11.60
N ASN A 152 7.59 -2.98 10.69
CA ASN A 152 7.72 -2.01 9.60
C ASN A 152 6.60 -2.17 8.56
N GLU A 153 6.30 -3.41 8.17
CA GLU A 153 5.23 -3.71 7.20
C GLU A 153 3.86 -3.28 7.71
N LEU A 154 3.58 -3.52 8.99
CA LEU A 154 2.36 -3.06 9.63
C LEU A 154 2.28 -1.53 9.58
N GLY A 155 3.34 -0.84 9.99
CA GLY A 155 3.41 0.62 9.95
C GLY A 155 3.12 1.17 8.55
N MET A 156 3.78 0.61 7.51
CA MET A 156 3.55 1.01 6.11
C MET A 156 2.10 0.74 5.66
N THR A 157 1.51 -0.38 6.07
CA THR A 157 0.12 -0.72 5.75
C THR A 157 -0.87 0.25 6.42
N LEU A 158 -0.64 0.62 7.68
CA LEU A 158 -1.45 1.59 8.42
C LEU A 158 -1.40 2.99 7.78
N VAL A 159 -0.23 3.41 7.27
CA VAL A 159 -0.05 4.70 6.59
C VAL A 159 -0.99 4.84 5.40
N LEU A 160 -1.19 3.78 4.62
CA LEU A 160 -2.10 3.79 3.45
C LEU A 160 -3.54 4.14 3.82
N GLY A 161 -3.97 3.76 5.03
CA GLY A 161 -5.30 4.09 5.53
C GLY A 161 -5.54 5.58 5.73
N LEU A 162 -4.50 6.36 6.04
CA LEU A 162 -4.65 7.78 6.41
C LEU A 162 -5.24 8.64 5.27
N PRO A 163 -4.65 8.67 4.05
CA PRO A 163 -5.22 9.44 2.96
C PRO A 163 -6.53 8.83 2.44
N MET A 164 -6.71 7.51 2.53
CA MET A 164 -7.95 6.83 2.15
C MET A 164 -9.11 7.23 3.07
N ALA A 165 -8.92 7.18 4.38
CA ALA A 165 -9.90 7.56 5.37
C ALA A 165 -10.29 9.04 5.24
N TRP A 166 -9.30 9.89 5.01
CA TRP A 166 -9.54 11.31 4.77
C TRP A 166 -10.36 11.55 3.50
N TYR A 167 -9.98 10.94 2.38
CA TYR A 167 -10.71 11.01 1.12
C TYR A 167 -12.17 10.54 1.28
N LEU A 168 -12.37 9.38 1.94
CA LEU A 168 -13.70 8.83 2.22
C LEU A 168 -14.58 9.76 3.04
N SER A 169 -14.00 10.61 3.89
CA SER A 169 -14.75 11.57 4.70
C SER A 169 -15.46 12.65 3.86
N PHE A 170 -14.94 12.98 2.68
CA PHE A 170 -15.54 13.98 1.78
C PHE A 170 -16.64 13.42 0.88
N SER A 171 -16.68 12.11 0.73
CA SER A 171 -17.58 11.50 -0.23
C SER A 171 -18.93 11.10 0.42
N GLN A 172 -19.10 11.24 1.74
CA GLN A 172 -20.28 10.74 2.45
C GLN A 172 -21.55 11.57 2.19
N PRO A 173 -22.72 10.92 2.00
CA PRO A 173 -23.98 11.64 1.84
C PRO A 173 -24.38 12.41 3.10
N HIS A 174 -24.02 11.90 4.29
CA HIS A 174 -24.26 12.57 5.57
C HIS A 174 -22.95 12.87 6.30
N HIS A 175 -22.84 14.09 6.83
CA HIS A 175 -21.66 14.58 7.54
C HIS A 175 -21.30 13.75 8.79
N ARG A 176 -22.27 13.11 9.45
CA ARG A 176 -22.02 12.22 10.59
C ARG A 176 -21.18 11.00 10.23
N PHE A 177 -21.43 10.41 9.05
CA PHE A 177 -20.65 9.25 8.59
C PHE A 177 -19.24 9.65 8.16
N ALA A 178 -18.98 10.95 7.89
CA ALA A 178 -17.63 11.43 7.62
C ALA A 178 -16.73 11.31 8.86
N TRP A 179 -17.29 11.46 10.07
CA TRP A 179 -16.54 11.33 11.32
C TRP A 179 -16.05 9.91 11.58
N MET A 180 -16.83 8.89 11.20
CA MET A 180 -16.40 7.48 11.29
C MET A 180 -15.07 7.24 10.57
N TRP A 181 -14.88 7.83 9.39
CA TRP A 181 -13.60 7.72 8.67
C TRP A 181 -12.51 8.59 9.28
N ARG A 182 -12.84 9.78 9.78
CA ARG A 182 -11.85 10.66 10.45
C ARG A 182 -11.33 10.08 11.75
N LEU A 183 -12.11 9.27 12.46
CA LEU A 183 -11.69 8.56 13.68
C LEU A 183 -10.55 7.57 13.43
N TYR A 184 -10.35 7.12 12.18
CA TYR A 184 -9.18 6.33 11.85
C TYR A 184 -7.88 7.13 11.98
N ILE A 185 -7.88 8.44 11.76
CA ILE A 185 -6.65 9.25 11.77
C ILE A 185 -5.92 9.18 13.12
N PRO A 186 -6.54 9.46 14.28
CA PRO A 186 -5.87 9.38 15.56
C PRO A 186 -5.47 7.95 15.88
N LEU A 187 -6.38 7.00 15.65
CA LEU A 187 -6.13 5.59 15.90
C LEU A 187 -4.93 5.08 15.09
N GLY A 188 -4.88 5.41 13.80
CA GLY A 188 -3.81 5.06 12.88
C GLY A 188 -2.50 5.75 13.24
N VAL A 189 -2.52 7.05 13.57
CA VAL A 189 -1.32 7.77 14.03
C VAL A 189 -0.77 7.15 15.31
N THR A 190 -1.61 6.90 16.32
CA THR A 190 -1.18 6.23 17.56
C THR A 190 -0.61 4.85 17.27
N ALA A 191 -1.28 4.03 16.46
CA ALA A 191 -0.78 2.70 16.11
C ALA A 191 0.55 2.76 15.33
N ILE A 192 0.71 3.72 14.40
CA ILE A 192 1.97 3.95 13.69
C ILE A 192 3.10 4.33 14.65
N LEU A 193 2.84 5.22 15.63
CA LEU A 193 3.84 5.58 16.63
C LEU A 193 4.24 4.39 17.51
N LEU A 194 3.27 3.55 17.91
CA LEU A 194 3.52 2.31 18.66
C LEU A 194 4.35 1.27 17.88
N THR A 195 4.37 1.33 16.54
CA THR A 195 5.29 0.51 15.74
C THR A 195 6.76 0.97 15.86
N ALA A 196 6.97 2.22 16.28
CA ALA A 196 8.27 2.90 16.28
C ALA A 196 9.04 2.75 14.94
N SER A 197 8.33 2.60 13.81
CA SER A 197 8.96 2.46 12.49
C SER A 197 9.21 3.83 11.87
N ARG A 198 10.48 4.22 11.75
CA ARG A 198 10.91 5.52 11.18
C ARG A 198 10.39 5.73 9.76
N GLY A 199 10.45 4.68 8.93
CA GLY A 199 9.91 4.72 7.56
C GLY A 199 8.40 4.95 7.53
N ALA A 200 7.65 4.26 8.40
CA ALA A 200 6.21 4.47 8.52
C ALA A 200 5.87 5.86 9.04
N PHE A 201 6.63 6.39 10.01
CA PHE A 201 6.45 7.75 10.51
C PHE A 201 6.64 8.80 9.41
N LEU A 202 7.74 8.73 8.64
CA LEU A 202 7.97 9.65 7.51
C LEU A 202 6.89 9.54 6.44
N ALA A 203 6.47 8.32 6.09
CA ALA A 203 5.39 8.11 5.15
C ALA A 203 4.04 8.63 5.70
N ALA A 204 3.81 8.56 7.02
CA ALA A 204 2.63 9.11 7.68
C ALA A 204 2.56 10.63 7.56
N LEU A 205 3.69 11.34 7.71
CA LEU A 205 3.76 12.79 7.52
C LEU A 205 3.33 13.20 6.11
N VAL A 206 3.81 12.47 5.10
CA VAL A 206 3.40 12.68 3.70
C VAL A 206 1.91 12.37 3.51
N ALA A 207 1.45 11.23 4.05
CA ALA A 207 0.04 10.84 4.01
C ALA A 207 -0.90 11.89 4.65
N LEU A 208 -0.51 12.47 5.78
CA LEU A 208 -1.29 13.48 6.50
C LEU A 208 -1.29 14.85 5.80
N ALA A 209 -0.35 15.12 4.89
CA ALA A 209 -0.31 16.37 4.12
C ALA A 209 -1.58 16.61 3.28
N ILE A 210 -2.38 15.57 3.04
CA ILE A 210 -3.69 15.74 2.39
C ILE A 210 -4.66 16.59 3.21
N ILE A 211 -4.54 16.61 4.54
CA ILE A 211 -5.38 17.38 5.43
C ILE A 211 -5.19 18.88 5.16
N PRO A 212 -3.99 19.49 5.37
CA PRO A 212 -3.75 20.88 5.06
C PRO A 212 -4.04 21.23 3.59
N TRP A 213 -3.70 20.34 2.66
CA TRP A 213 -3.95 20.57 1.23
C TRP A 213 -5.44 20.60 0.85
N THR A 214 -6.33 20.15 1.73
CA THR A 214 -7.79 20.16 1.51
C THR A 214 -8.56 20.99 2.53
N LEU A 215 -7.89 21.65 3.49
CA LEU A 215 -8.53 22.50 4.50
C LEU A 215 -9.43 23.59 3.91
N GLY A 216 -9.06 24.17 2.76
CA GLY A 216 -9.88 25.19 2.08
C GLY A 216 -11.30 24.71 1.70
N ARG A 217 -11.53 23.40 1.67
CA ARG A 217 -12.84 22.79 1.38
C ARG A 217 -13.72 22.59 2.63
N LEU A 218 -13.19 22.87 3.81
CA LEU A 218 -13.88 22.63 5.08
C LEU A 218 -14.50 23.90 5.65
N ARG A 219 -15.67 23.75 6.29
CA ARG A 219 -16.29 24.83 7.08
C ARG A 219 -15.41 25.15 8.29
N MET A 220 -15.43 26.40 8.75
CA MET A 220 -14.61 26.85 9.89
C MET A 220 -14.81 25.98 11.15
N ARG A 221 -16.06 25.62 11.45
CA ARG A 221 -16.39 24.70 12.57
C ARG A 221 -15.68 23.35 12.45
N THR A 222 -15.56 22.81 11.23
CA THR A 222 -14.85 21.55 10.99
C THR A 222 -13.34 21.72 11.12
N LYS A 223 -12.79 22.87 10.70
CA LYS A 223 -11.37 23.19 10.92
C LYS A 223 -11.03 23.24 12.40
N VAL A 224 -11.84 23.96 13.19
CA VAL A 224 -11.69 24.04 14.65
C VAL A 224 -11.78 22.65 15.28
N ALA A 225 -12.80 21.86 14.91
CA ALA A 225 -12.93 20.50 15.40
C ALA A 225 -11.71 19.62 15.04
N LEU A 226 -11.13 19.79 13.85
CA LEU A 226 -9.91 19.07 13.46
C LEU A 226 -8.69 19.53 14.24
N TYR A 227 -8.53 20.83 14.53
CA TYR A 227 -7.42 21.31 15.35
C TYR A 227 -7.52 20.76 16.78
N VAL A 228 -8.70 20.82 17.39
CA VAL A 228 -8.96 20.21 18.71
C VAL A 228 -8.68 18.71 18.67
N PHE A 229 -9.10 18.04 17.60
CA PHE A 229 -8.89 16.61 17.41
C PHE A 229 -7.42 16.24 17.22
N CYS A 230 -6.66 16.99 16.41
CA CYS A 230 -5.22 16.81 16.25
C CYS A 230 -4.47 17.07 17.56
N ALA A 231 -4.81 18.14 18.29
CA ALA A 231 -4.24 18.43 19.60
C ALA A 231 -4.52 17.29 20.59
N GLY A 232 -5.77 16.80 20.64
CA GLY A 232 -6.14 15.66 21.46
C GLY A 232 -5.43 14.37 21.06
N THR A 233 -5.18 14.17 19.76
CA THR A 233 -4.41 13.02 19.24
C THR A 233 -2.96 13.08 19.70
N LEU A 234 -2.31 14.23 19.56
CA LEU A 234 -0.93 14.43 19.98
C LEU A 234 -0.77 14.31 21.50
N PHE A 235 -1.73 14.86 22.26
CA PHE A 235 -1.77 14.70 23.71
C PHE A 235 -1.96 13.22 24.10
N ALA A 236 -2.91 12.51 23.49
CA ALA A 236 -3.07 11.08 23.74
C ALA A 236 -1.79 10.31 23.38
N ALA A 237 -1.17 10.60 22.22
CA ALA A 237 0.08 9.97 21.83
C ALA A 237 1.20 10.23 22.84
N SER A 238 1.30 11.42 23.45
CA SER A 238 2.32 11.68 24.47
C SER A 238 2.10 10.90 25.77
N GLN A 239 0.86 10.48 26.08
CA GLN A 239 0.55 9.67 27.26
C GLN A 239 0.63 8.16 26.98
N PHE A 240 0.30 7.73 25.76
CA PHE A 240 0.17 6.31 25.41
C PHE A 240 1.35 5.74 24.62
N VAL A 241 2.23 6.55 24.04
CA VAL A 241 3.39 6.05 23.30
C VAL A 241 4.60 6.00 24.26
N PRO A 242 5.26 4.85 24.43
CA PRO A 242 6.44 4.72 25.30
C PRO A 242 7.57 5.66 24.90
N GLU A 243 8.33 6.13 25.89
CA GLU A 243 9.51 7.00 25.68
C GLU A 243 10.52 6.37 24.71
N SER A 244 10.75 5.06 24.79
CA SER A 244 11.62 4.33 23.85
C SER A 244 11.16 4.37 22.38
N SER A 245 9.86 4.50 22.12
CA SER A 245 9.36 4.70 20.75
C SER A 245 9.68 6.10 20.25
N TRP A 246 9.65 7.11 21.13
CA TRP A 246 10.05 8.49 20.82
C TRP A 246 11.56 8.59 20.60
N GLU A 247 12.37 8.03 21.49
CA GLU A 247 13.83 8.00 21.37
C GLU A 247 14.26 7.45 20.00
N ARG A 248 13.63 6.38 19.53
CA ARG A 248 13.93 5.76 18.23
C ARG A 248 13.52 6.61 17.02
N ILE A 249 12.54 7.51 17.17
CA ILE A 249 12.17 8.48 16.14
C ILE A 249 13.12 9.68 16.20
N GLU A 250 13.52 10.10 17.39
CA GLU A 250 14.46 11.21 17.60
C GLU A 250 15.85 10.93 17.03
N THR A 251 16.29 9.66 17.06
CA THR A 251 17.58 9.26 16.47
C THR A 251 17.63 9.38 14.94
N ILE A 252 16.52 9.67 14.24
CA ILE A 252 16.53 9.85 12.77
C ILE A 252 17.60 10.86 12.34
N ARG A 253 17.72 11.98 13.05
CA ARG A 253 18.65 13.05 12.66
C ARG A 253 20.10 12.66 12.90
N SER A 254 20.42 12.15 14.08
CA SER A 254 21.78 11.69 14.40
C SER A 254 22.24 10.55 13.49
N ASP A 255 21.33 9.65 13.14
CA ASP A 255 21.56 8.54 12.21
C ASP A 255 21.86 9.05 10.80
N MET A 256 21.12 10.06 10.32
CA MET A 256 21.38 10.70 9.03
C MET A 256 22.73 11.41 9.01
N ASP A 257 23.06 12.17 10.07
CA ASP A 257 24.31 12.94 10.16
C ASP A 257 25.53 12.01 10.26
N ALA A 258 25.40 10.85 10.92
CA ALA A 258 26.44 9.83 11.02
C ALA A 258 26.55 8.93 9.78
N GLY A 259 25.67 9.08 8.78
CA GLY A 259 25.54 8.13 7.66
C GLY A 259 25.09 6.73 8.10
N TYR A 260 24.67 6.60 9.36
CA TYR A 260 24.23 5.37 10.00
C TYR A 260 22.71 5.30 9.94
N PHE A 261 22.13 4.78 8.86
CA PHE A 261 20.67 4.69 8.67
C PHE A 261 20.03 3.57 9.53
N GLY A 262 20.27 3.55 10.84
CA GLY A 262 19.82 2.49 11.74
C GLY A 262 20.41 1.12 11.39
N GLY A 263 21.70 1.07 11.03
CA GLY A 263 22.40 -0.14 10.59
C GLY A 263 22.26 -0.46 9.09
N ARG A 264 21.40 0.25 8.34
CA ARG A 264 21.12 -0.05 6.92
C ARG A 264 22.20 0.39 5.95
N GLY A 265 23.13 1.26 6.36
CA GLY A 265 24.20 1.74 5.48
C GLY A 265 25.06 0.60 4.91
N ALA A 266 25.43 -0.37 5.76
CA ALA A 266 26.18 -1.55 5.34
C ALA A 266 25.35 -2.45 4.39
N ILE A 267 24.07 -2.67 4.71
CA ILE A 267 23.14 -3.45 3.88
C ILE A 267 23.01 -2.83 2.49
N TRP A 268 22.81 -1.51 2.42
CA TRP A 268 22.67 -0.80 1.16
C TRP A 268 23.95 -0.79 0.35
N LYS A 269 25.10 -0.62 1.00
CA LYS A 269 26.40 -0.68 0.34
C LYS A 269 26.64 -2.07 -0.28
N ALA A 270 26.44 -3.15 0.48
CA ALA A 270 26.57 -4.51 -0.03
C ALA A 270 25.59 -4.78 -1.19
N GLY A 271 24.34 -4.35 -1.07
CA GLY A 271 23.37 -4.47 -2.16
C GLY A 271 23.77 -3.70 -3.42
N LEU A 272 24.32 -2.49 -3.26
CA LEU A 272 24.80 -1.70 -4.40
C LEU A 272 26.04 -2.33 -5.06
N GLU A 273 26.94 -2.96 -4.29
CA GLU A 273 28.06 -3.73 -4.82
C GLU A 273 27.57 -4.90 -5.69
N VAL A 274 26.61 -5.70 -5.19
CA VAL A 274 25.98 -6.77 -5.99
C VAL A 274 25.29 -6.23 -7.23
N ALA A 275 24.58 -5.10 -7.12
CA ALA A 275 23.93 -4.47 -8.27
C ALA A 275 24.93 -3.98 -9.33
N GLN A 276 26.15 -3.60 -8.93
CA GLN A 276 27.21 -3.22 -9.86
C GLN A 276 27.79 -4.44 -10.58
N GLU A 277 27.83 -5.59 -9.93
CA GLU A 277 28.27 -6.86 -10.53
C GLU A 277 27.22 -7.45 -11.49
N HIS A 278 25.93 -7.25 -11.19
CA HIS A 278 24.80 -7.80 -11.96
C HIS A 278 23.80 -6.72 -12.44
N PRO A 279 24.24 -5.68 -13.18
CA PRO A 279 23.46 -4.45 -13.38
C PRO A 279 22.23 -4.59 -14.26
N LEU A 280 22.26 -5.50 -15.24
CA LEU A 280 21.18 -5.62 -16.23
C LEU A 280 20.03 -6.49 -15.75
N VAL A 281 20.36 -7.71 -15.29
CA VAL A 281 19.38 -8.77 -15.03
C VAL A 281 19.26 -9.17 -13.57
N GLY A 282 20.14 -8.66 -12.71
CA GLY A 282 20.19 -9.01 -11.29
C GLY A 282 20.59 -10.45 -11.04
N VAL A 283 20.37 -10.89 -9.81
CA VAL A 283 20.79 -12.22 -9.30
C VAL A 283 19.65 -13.21 -9.11
N GLY A 284 18.41 -12.85 -9.48
CA GLY A 284 17.21 -13.65 -9.29
C GLY A 284 16.21 -12.97 -8.36
N ALA A 285 14.92 -13.03 -8.69
CA ALA A 285 13.87 -12.47 -7.86
C ALA A 285 13.90 -13.06 -6.44
N GLY A 286 13.87 -12.24 -5.39
CA GLY A 286 13.89 -12.70 -4.00
C GLY A 286 15.25 -13.20 -3.50
N ALA A 287 16.30 -13.10 -4.30
CA ALA A 287 17.63 -13.60 -3.96
C ALA A 287 18.52 -12.57 -3.23
N TYR A 288 18.03 -11.35 -2.99
CA TYR A 288 18.75 -10.27 -2.29
C TYR A 288 19.49 -10.76 -1.04
N GLY A 289 18.78 -11.48 -0.15
CA GLY A 289 19.34 -11.97 1.11
C GLY A 289 20.54 -12.88 0.90
N ALA A 290 20.43 -13.86 -0.01
CA ALA A 290 21.52 -14.75 -0.37
C ALA A 290 22.68 -14.00 -1.04
N ALA A 291 22.39 -12.94 -1.79
CA ALA A 291 23.39 -12.16 -2.51
C ALA A 291 24.28 -11.33 -1.57
N VAL A 292 23.72 -10.80 -0.48
CA VAL A 292 24.47 -9.96 0.47
C VAL A 292 25.06 -10.75 1.64
N GLU A 293 24.62 -11.99 1.85
CA GLU A 293 25.10 -12.85 2.93
C GLU A 293 26.62 -13.05 2.94
N PRO A 294 27.33 -13.26 1.81
CA PRO A 294 28.79 -13.38 1.81
C PRO A 294 29.51 -12.16 2.36
N THR A 295 28.95 -10.97 2.17
CA THR A 295 29.54 -9.69 2.61
C THR A 295 29.12 -9.33 4.04
N LEU A 296 27.89 -9.66 4.42
CA LEU A 296 27.29 -9.26 5.70
C LEU A 296 27.25 -10.38 6.74
N TYR A 297 27.66 -11.60 6.37
CA TYR A 297 27.61 -12.83 7.17
C TYR A 297 26.20 -13.20 7.65
N PHE A 298 25.16 -12.62 7.03
CA PHE A 298 23.76 -12.86 7.34
C PHE A 298 22.87 -12.41 6.17
N ALA A 299 21.80 -13.16 5.89
CA ALA A 299 20.83 -12.85 4.83
C ALA A 299 19.86 -11.72 5.26
N TRP A 300 20.30 -10.47 5.13
CA TRP A 300 19.49 -9.29 5.44
C TRP A 300 18.47 -8.95 4.34
N SER A 301 17.33 -8.37 4.72
CA SER A 301 16.41 -7.71 3.77
C SER A 301 16.95 -6.34 3.36
N SER A 302 16.66 -5.89 2.15
CA SER A 302 17.13 -4.62 1.60
C SER A 302 16.66 -3.38 2.36
N HIS A 303 15.50 -3.51 3.04
CA HIS A 303 14.78 -2.38 3.63
C HIS A 303 14.53 -1.23 2.64
N SER A 304 14.45 -1.51 1.34
CA SER A 304 14.20 -0.55 0.27
C SER A 304 13.77 -1.28 -1.00
N VAL A 305 12.50 -1.13 -1.40
CA VAL A 305 11.95 -1.77 -2.62
C VAL A 305 12.82 -1.48 -3.85
N PRO A 306 13.23 -0.24 -4.16
CA PRO A 306 14.04 0.01 -5.36
C PRO A 306 15.38 -0.74 -5.33
N LEU A 307 16.00 -0.87 -4.15
CA LEU A 307 17.27 -1.57 -4.02
C LEU A 307 17.08 -3.08 -4.13
N ALA A 308 16.06 -3.66 -3.47
CA ALA A 308 15.70 -5.07 -3.63
C ALA A 308 15.52 -5.41 -5.11
N ILE A 309 14.66 -4.67 -5.80
CA ILE A 309 14.38 -4.92 -7.22
C ILE A 309 15.61 -4.72 -8.11
N LEU A 310 16.45 -3.74 -7.81
CA LEU A 310 17.69 -3.51 -8.57
C LEU A 310 18.67 -4.68 -8.45
N VAL A 311 18.84 -5.23 -7.24
CA VAL A 311 19.71 -6.41 -7.02
C VAL A 311 19.10 -7.67 -7.61
N ASP A 312 17.82 -7.91 -7.30
CA ASP A 312 17.12 -9.13 -7.67
C ASP A 312 16.91 -9.25 -9.19
N ASN A 313 16.49 -8.16 -9.83
CA ASN A 313 15.99 -8.18 -11.22
C ASN A 313 16.77 -7.23 -12.15
N GLY A 314 17.80 -6.56 -11.64
CA GLY A 314 18.58 -5.59 -12.39
C GLY A 314 17.79 -4.34 -12.79
N ILE A 315 18.42 -3.52 -13.63
CA ILE A 315 17.79 -2.31 -14.15
C ILE A 315 16.53 -2.62 -14.98
N VAL A 316 16.47 -3.79 -15.62
CA VAL A 316 15.28 -4.22 -16.40
C VAL A 316 14.07 -4.34 -15.48
N GLY A 317 14.17 -5.07 -14.37
CA GLY A 317 13.08 -5.20 -13.41
C GLY A 317 12.67 -3.87 -12.79
N LEU A 318 13.66 -3.04 -12.44
CA LEU A 318 13.39 -1.71 -11.88
C LEU A 318 12.63 -0.82 -12.87
N LEU A 319 13.03 -0.78 -14.14
CA LEU A 319 12.35 0.00 -15.17
C LEU A 319 10.93 -0.50 -15.45
N LEU A 320 10.69 -1.82 -15.40
CA LEU A 320 9.34 -2.38 -15.54
C LEU A 320 8.43 -1.95 -14.38
N LEU A 321 8.92 -2.02 -13.14
CA LEU A 321 8.17 -1.54 -11.98
C LEU A 321 7.90 -0.03 -12.06
N LEU A 322 8.92 0.77 -12.40
CA LEU A 322 8.77 2.22 -12.58
C LEU A 322 7.81 2.55 -13.73
N GLY A 323 7.82 1.77 -14.82
CA GLY A 323 6.85 1.87 -15.91
C GLY A 323 5.42 1.61 -15.44
N ALA A 324 5.21 0.61 -14.59
CA ALA A 324 3.91 0.34 -13.97
C ALA A 324 3.45 1.52 -13.09
N VAL A 325 4.34 2.04 -12.23
CA VAL A 325 4.07 3.21 -11.39
C VAL A 325 3.73 4.43 -12.25
N ALA A 326 4.50 4.71 -13.30
CA ALA A 326 4.28 5.83 -14.21
C ALA A 326 2.94 5.70 -14.95
N ALA A 327 2.58 4.49 -15.41
CA ALA A 327 1.31 4.25 -16.08
C ALA A 327 0.09 4.54 -15.19
N VAL A 328 0.22 4.43 -13.87
CA VAL A 328 -0.80 4.85 -12.90
C VAL A 328 -0.69 6.34 -12.57
N ALA A 329 0.53 6.86 -12.39
CA ALA A 329 0.77 8.22 -11.92
C ALA A 329 0.49 9.30 -12.99
N THR A 330 0.87 9.06 -14.25
CA THR A 330 0.75 10.07 -15.31
C THR A 330 -0.70 10.55 -15.51
N PRO A 331 -1.72 9.68 -15.58
CA PRO A 331 -3.06 10.17 -15.87
C PRO A 331 -3.82 10.66 -14.61
N VAL A 332 -3.25 10.55 -13.41
CA VAL A 332 -3.78 11.17 -12.17
C VAL A 332 -3.99 12.67 -12.33
N ARG A 333 -3.18 13.36 -13.15
CA ARG A 333 -3.32 14.80 -13.40
C ARG A 333 -4.68 15.21 -13.97
N HIS A 334 -5.36 14.27 -14.64
CA HIS A 334 -6.66 14.45 -15.27
C HIS A 334 -7.84 14.11 -14.34
N LEU A 335 -7.57 13.61 -13.13
CA LEU A 335 -8.63 13.34 -12.15
C LEU A 335 -9.23 14.63 -11.58
N PRO A 336 -10.50 14.59 -11.13
CA PRO A 336 -11.12 15.66 -10.36
C PRO A 336 -10.24 16.12 -9.18
N PRO A 337 -10.26 17.41 -8.77
CA PRO A 337 -9.25 17.96 -7.88
C PRO A 337 -9.06 17.23 -6.55
N LEU A 338 -10.13 16.71 -5.94
CA LEU A 338 -10.05 15.95 -4.69
C LEU A 338 -9.41 14.57 -4.91
N GLN A 339 -9.86 13.84 -5.93
CA GLN A 339 -9.31 12.54 -6.31
C GLN A 339 -7.84 12.67 -6.70
N ARG A 340 -7.49 13.68 -7.49
CA ARG A 340 -6.11 13.98 -7.86
C ARG A 340 -5.21 14.18 -6.64
N ARG A 341 -5.62 15.03 -5.68
CA ARG A 341 -4.84 15.25 -4.44
C ARG A 341 -4.71 13.95 -3.63
N PHE A 342 -5.79 13.18 -3.51
CA PHE A 342 -5.79 11.86 -2.87
C PHE A 342 -4.79 10.90 -3.53
N SER A 343 -4.87 10.70 -4.85
CA SER A 343 -4.00 9.80 -5.57
C SER A 343 -2.54 10.23 -5.51
N ILE A 344 -2.23 11.53 -5.63
CA ILE A 344 -0.86 12.05 -5.48
C ILE A 344 -0.31 11.75 -4.09
N VAL A 345 -1.05 12.10 -3.03
CA VAL A 345 -0.58 11.87 -1.65
C VAL A 345 -0.43 10.38 -1.36
N LEU A 346 -1.35 9.54 -1.83
CA LEU A 346 -1.27 8.10 -1.65
C LEU A 346 -0.05 7.50 -2.37
N LEU A 347 0.23 7.93 -3.61
CA LEU A 347 1.43 7.50 -4.36
C LEU A 347 2.73 7.97 -3.68
N LEU A 348 2.77 9.21 -3.19
CA LEU A 348 3.93 9.72 -2.46
C LEU A 348 4.15 8.99 -1.14
N ALA A 349 3.08 8.66 -0.41
CA ALA A 349 3.17 7.87 0.82
C ALA A 349 3.72 6.45 0.53
N VAL A 350 3.25 5.80 -0.54
CA VAL A 350 3.81 4.51 -1.01
C VAL A 350 5.29 4.66 -1.38
N ALA A 351 5.66 5.73 -2.10
CA ALA A 351 7.05 5.95 -2.50
C ALA A 351 7.98 6.12 -1.28
N VAL A 352 7.62 6.95 -0.30
CA VAL A 352 8.42 7.15 0.91
C VAL A 352 8.49 5.88 1.76
N ALA A 353 7.39 5.14 1.90
CA ALA A 353 7.38 3.84 2.56
C ALA A 353 8.32 2.85 1.84
N SER A 354 8.31 2.82 0.51
CA SER A 354 9.12 1.92 -0.31
C SER A 354 10.61 2.25 -0.32
N LEU A 355 10.99 3.51 -0.06
CA LEU A 355 12.40 3.88 0.16
C LEU A 355 12.92 3.45 1.54
N SER A 356 12.02 3.14 2.47
CA SER A 356 12.34 2.86 3.87
C SER A 356 12.01 1.43 4.30
N GLY A 357 11.50 0.60 3.40
CA GLY A 357 11.12 -0.78 3.67
C GLY A 357 10.97 -1.59 2.38
N GLU A 358 11.07 -2.90 2.53
CA GLU A 358 10.81 -3.90 1.49
C GLU A 358 9.44 -4.51 1.76
N TRP A 359 8.52 -4.40 0.80
CA TRP A 359 7.10 -4.75 0.98
C TRP A 359 6.31 -4.82 -0.33
N GLU A 360 7.00 -4.87 -1.47
CA GLU A 360 6.41 -5.00 -2.80
C GLU A 360 5.83 -6.40 -3.05
N ASP A 361 6.20 -7.40 -2.26
CA ASP A 361 5.54 -8.71 -2.20
C ASP A 361 4.20 -8.67 -1.42
N ARG A 362 3.87 -7.54 -0.76
CA ARG A 362 2.67 -7.41 0.05
C ARG A 362 1.46 -7.03 -0.78
N LYS A 363 0.32 -7.66 -0.47
CA LYS A 363 -0.98 -7.41 -1.10
C LYS A 363 -1.42 -5.94 -1.03
N ALA A 364 -1.03 -5.22 0.03
CA ALA A 364 -1.40 -3.82 0.24
C ALA A 364 -0.78 -2.88 -0.80
N PHE A 365 0.47 -3.16 -1.19
CA PHE A 365 1.18 -2.44 -2.24
C PHE A 365 0.41 -2.53 -3.56
N TRP A 366 0.09 -3.75 -4.00
CA TRP A 366 -0.63 -4.01 -5.25
C TRP A 366 -2.10 -3.57 -5.23
N PHE A 367 -2.75 -3.63 -4.06
CA PHE A 367 -4.11 -3.09 -3.88
C PHE A 367 -4.18 -1.60 -4.22
N VAL A 368 -3.22 -0.80 -3.75
CA VAL A 368 -3.17 0.64 -4.04
C VAL A 368 -3.10 0.89 -5.54
N PHE A 369 -2.15 0.23 -6.23
CA PHE A 369 -2.01 0.42 -7.68
C PHE A 369 -3.22 -0.12 -8.45
N GLY A 370 -3.80 -1.25 -8.04
CA GLY A 370 -5.01 -1.80 -8.66
C GLY A 370 -6.22 -0.87 -8.56
N VAL A 371 -6.46 -0.29 -7.38
CA VAL A 371 -7.58 0.67 -7.20
C VAL A 371 -7.31 1.98 -7.94
N LEU A 372 -6.08 2.50 -7.92
CA LEU A 372 -5.74 3.72 -8.65
C LEU A 372 -5.82 3.52 -10.17
N ALA A 373 -5.37 2.37 -10.69
CA ALA A 373 -5.52 2.02 -12.10
C ALA A 373 -7.00 1.99 -12.51
N ALA A 374 -7.86 1.40 -11.67
CA ALA A 374 -9.31 1.39 -11.89
C ALA A 374 -9.94 2.79 -11.86
N GLN A 375 -9.46 3.69 -10.99
CA GLN A 375 -9.93 5.07 -10.89
C GLN A 375 -9.53 5.91 -12.10
N VAL A 376 -8.29 5.79 -12.56
CA VAL A 376 -7.72 6.65 -13.61
C VAL A 376 -8.29 6.35 -15.00
N LEU A 377 -8.73 5.12 -15.27
CA LEU A 377 -9.40 4.78 -16.53
C LEU A 377 -10.86 5.28 -16.57
N TYR A 378 -11.49 5.52 -15.41
CA TYR A 378 -12.85 6.03 -15.38
C TYR A 378 -12.86 7.51 -15.81
N ARG A 379 -12.97 7.73 -17.12
CA ARG A 379 -13.40 9.03 -17.65
C ARG A 379 -14.91 9.09 -17.44
N PRO A 380 -15.44 10.06 -16.67
CA PRO A 380 -16.86 10.36 -16.75
C PRO A 380 -17.15 10.55 -18.23
N ALA A 381 -18.14 9.85 -18.77
CA ALA A 381 -18.56 10.06 -20.15
C ALA A 381 -18.66 11.57 -20.35
N GLU A 382 -17.78 12.13 -21.19
CA GLU A 382 -17.94 13.50 -21.64
C GLU A 382 -19.38 13.58 -22.12
N LYS A 383 -20.17 14.47 -21.51
CA LYS A 383 -21.45 14.86 -22.09
C LYS A 383 -21.11 15.19 -23.53
N ARG A 384 -21.46 14.33 -24.48
CA ARG A 384 -21.43 14.65 -25.90
C ARG A 384 -22.33 15.88 -26.00
N VAL A 385 -21.70 17.05 -26.06
CA VAL A 385 -22.40 18.27 -26.48
C VAL A 385 -22.72 17.97 -27.94
N SER A 386 -23.94 17.51 -28.17
CA SER A 386 -24.51 17.46 -29.52
C SER A 386 -24.33 18.85 -30.11
N PRO A 387 -23.62 19.01 -31.25
CA PRO A 387 -23.53 20.30 -31.89
C PRO A 387 -24.97 20.71 -32.24
N THR A 388 -25.45 21.75 -31.58
CA THR A 388 -26.69 22.43 -31.94
C THR A 388 -26.54 22.89 -33.39
N VAL A 389 -27.21 22.21 -34.30
CA VAL A 389 -27.36 22.65 -35.70
C VAL A 389 -28.06 24.01 -35.65
N PRO A 390 -27.44 25.09 -36.16
CA PRO A 390 -28.14 26.37 -36.23
C PRO A 390 -29.26 26.25 -37.26
N VAL A 391 -30.50 26.31 -36.79
CA VAL A 391 -31.67 26.48 -37.64
C VAL A 391 -31.53 27.82 -38.36
N ARG A 392 -31.19 27.78 -39.65
CA ARG A 392 -31.27 28.95 -40.53
C ARG A 392 -32.74 29.34 -40.66
N VAL A 393 -33.14 30.41 -39.98
CA VAL A 393 -34.33 31.18 -40.34
C VAL A 393 -33.95 31.97 -41.61
N ARG A 394 -34.62 31.66 -42.72
CA ARG A 394 -34.55 32.48 -43.94
C ARG A 394 -35.55 33.64 -43.82
N PRO A 395 -35.23 34.81 -44.42
CA PRO A 395 -35.99 36.05 -44.27
C PRO A 395 -37.39 36.00 -44.86
#